data_AF-O45560-F1
#
_entry.id   AF-O45560-F1
#
_cell.length_a   1.000
_cell.length_b   1.000
_cell.length_c   1.000
_cell.angle_alpha   90.00
_cell.angle_beta   90.00
_cell.angle_gamma   90.00
#
_symmetry.space_group_name_H-M   'P 1'
#
loop_
_entity.id
_entity.type
_entity.pdbx_description
1 polymer ?
#
loop_
_entity_poly.entity_id
_entity_poly.type
_entity_poly.pdbx_seq_one_letter_code
_entity_poly.pdbx_strand_id
1 'polypeptide(L)'
;MNIKSLLQNTSLEPLTDFISEVNFNRCTLYLNSIPKYRDYTIGQIVQNDVIEYIPRCHPMNYRDWFYLVAVSTSDFLRKFPFVYQSSSRDQSFILQKNFVKVASFCEAFRYYLLGEKQLTFPDGSNILIEDLGIELGERIKFRLVAKCCELQITNEEFLLLLVLIFSSPAIEDLSDTGNLLLSSFQSYYSSSLLKYCMLTFYQDGPIRFTKLLDVFQVVGQHYEDLNRYFVFLQLTNPEFQLDDIVKKGFNLL
;
A
#
# COMPACT_ATOMS: atom_id res chain seq x y z
N MET A 1 -12.67 25.29 -9.47
CA MET A 1 -11.29 25.04 -9.98
C MET A 1 -11.34 23.76 -10.79
N ASN A 2 -10.87 23.73 -12.04
CA ASN A 2 -10.99 22.54 -12.92
C ASN A 2 -9.86 21.56 -12.60
N ILE A 3 -10.16 20.28 -12.35
CA ILE A 3 -9.15 19.23 -12.10
C ILE A 3 -8.03 19.26 -13.15
N LYS A 4 -8.35 19.55 -14.42
CA LYS A 4 -7.33 19.68 -15.48
C LYS A 4 -6.26 20.72 -15.19
N SER A 5 -6.61 21.85 -14.54
CA SER A 5 -5.64 22.90 -14.19
C SER A 5 -4.66 22.48 -13.10
N LEU A 6 -5.04 21.52 -12.23
CA LEU A 6 -4.13 20.91 -11.25
C LEU A 6 -3.14 19.91 -11.88
N LEU A 7 -3.46 19.40 -13.08
CA LEU A 7 -2.68 18.33 -13.75
C LEU A 7 -1.75 18.85 -14.87
N GLN A 8 -1.88 20.12 -15.27
CA GLN A 8 -1.07 20.71 -16.33
C GLN A 8 0.30 21.13 -15.78
N ASN A 9 1.36 20.45 -16.24
CA ASN A 9 2.77 20.82 -16.04
C ASN A 9 3.31 20.78 -14.61
N THR A 10 2.83 19.89 -13.75
CA THR A 10 3.44 19.73 -12.43
C THR A 10 4.89 19.22 -12.57
N SER A 11 5.81 19.93 -11.93
CA SER A 11 7.18 19.46 -11.71
C SER A 11 7.14 18.14 -10.94
N LEU A 12 8.02 17.21 -11.31
CA LEU A 12 8.10 15.90 -10.64
C LEU A 12 8.48 16.05 -9.17
N GLU A 13 9.33 17.03 -8.85
CA GLU A 13 9.92 17.24 -7.53
C GLU A 13 8.89 17.52 -6.43
N PRO A 14 7.99 18.54 -6.50
CA PRO A 14 6.95 18.74 -5.48
C PRO A 14 6.02 17.55 -5.31
N LEU A 15 5.80 16.79 -6.39
CA LEU A 15 4.98 15.60 -6.32
C LEU A 15 5.70 14.48 -5.55
N THR A 16 6.94 14.18 -5.90
CA THR A 16 7.74 13.16 -5.22
C THR A 16 8.03 13.55 -3.78
N ASP A 17 8.26 14.83 -3.50
CA ASP A 17 8.49 15.33 -2.13
C ASP A 17 7.26 15.11 -1.25
N PHE A 18 6.07 15.44 -1.74
CA PHE A 18 4.82 15.18 -1.03
C PHE A 18 4.64 13.68 -0.74
N ILE A 19 4.80 12.81 -1.76
CA ILE A 19 4.62 11.36 -1.56
C ILE A 19 5.67 10.83 -0.57
N SER A 20 6.91 11.30 -0.70
CA SER A 20 8.03 10.93 0.16
C SER A 20 7.77 11.30 1.62
N GLU A 21 7.35 12.54 1.89
CA GLU A 21 7.03 13.03 3.23
C GLU A 21 5.91 12.20 3.87
N VAL A 22 4.81 11.98 3.15
CA VAL A 22 3.66 11.25 3.69
C VAL A 22 4.00 9.77 3.92
N ASN A 23 4.81 9.15 3.04
CA ASN A 23 5.27 7.77 3.25
C ASN A 23 6.32 7.67 4.37
N PHE A 24 7.22 8.64 4.51
CA PHE A 24 8.18 8.72 5.61
C PHE A 24 7.46 8.78 6.96
N ASN A 25 6.41 9.60 7.06
CA ASN A 25 5.56 9.67 8.24
C ASN A 25 4.89 8.32 8.54
N ARG A 26 4.31 7.66 7.54
CA ARG A 26 3.73 6.30 7.69
C ARG A 26 4.78 5.30 8.19
N CYS A 27 5.97 5.30 7.61
CA CYS A 27 7.06 4.40 7.97
C CYS A 27 7.51 4.64 9.42
N THR A 28 7.67 5.91 9.82
CA THR A 28 8.04 6.29 11.19
C THR A 28 7.00 5.82 12.20
N LEU A 29 5.71 5.98 11.90
CA LEU A 29 4.62 5.47 12.74
C LEU A 29 4.66 3.94 12.85
N TYR A 30 4.79 3.25 11.71
CA TYR A 30 4.85 1.79 11.66
C TYR A 30 6.02 1.22 12.46
N LEU A 31 7.19 1.84 12.37
CA LEU A 31 8.40 1.35 13.03
C LEU A 31 8.43 1.63 14.53
N ASN A 32 7.83 2.73 14.99
CA ASN A 32 8.07 3.25 16.34
C ASN A 32 6.83 3.39 17.21
N SER A 33 5.62 3.32 16.64
CA SER A 33 4.40 3.71 17.33
C SER A 33 3.28 2.68 17.19
N ILE A 34 2.27 2.81 18.04
CA ILE A 34 0.99 2.10 17.96
C ILE A 34 -0.16 3.12 18.03
N PRO A 35 -1.32 2.85 17.42
CA PRO A 35 -2.50 3.70 17.62
C PRO A 35 -2.87 3.73 19.11
N LYS A 36 -3.11 4.93 19.65
CA LYS A 36 -3.48 5.14 21.06
C LYS A 36 -4.76 4.39 21.45
N TYR A 37 -5.69 4.28 20.51
CA TYR A 37 -6.95 3.58 20.66
C TYR A 37 -7.00 2.33 19.75
N ARG A 38 -7.65 1.28 20.23
CA ARG A 38 -7.90 0.04 19.49
C ARG A 38 -9.26 0.09 18.79
N ASP A 39 -9.51 -0.91 17.95
CA ASP A 39 -10.78 -1.12 17.25
C ASP A 39 -11.18 0.00 16.26
N TYR A 40 -10.19 0.69 15.68
CA TYR A 40 -10.44 1.59 14.57
C TYR A 40 -11.02 0.84 13.37
N THR A 41 -12.17 1.29 12.92
CA THR A 41 -12.76 0.92 11.64
C THR A 41 -12.28 1.85 10.53
N ILE A 42 -12.38 1.40 9.27
CA ILE A 42 -12.10 2.26 8.11
C ILE A 42 -12.98 3.52 8.14
N GLY A 43 -14.26 3.39 8.53
CA GLY A 43 -15.17 4.53 8.64
C GLY A 43 -14.70 5.57 9.65
N GLN A 44 -14.22 5.14 10.83
CA GLN A 44 -13.64 6.05 11.82
C GLN A 44 -12.35 6.70 11.31
N ILE A 45 -11.49 5.98 10.59
CA ILE A 45 -10.28 6.56 10.00
C ILE A 45 -10.62 7.63 8.96
N VAL A 46 -11.66 7.41 8.17
CA VAL A 46 -12.18 8.39 7.20
C VAL A 46 -12.77 9.63 7.90
N GLN A 47 -13.43 9.45 9.04
CA GLN A 47 -14.12 10.52 9.77
C GLN A 47 -13.21 11.34 10.71
N ASN A 48 -12.19 10.72 11.30
CA ASN A 48 -11.34 11.36 12.30
C ASN A 48 -10.33 12.27 11.61
N ASP A 49 -10.19 13.53 12.02
CA ASP A 49 -9.17 14.41 11.44
C ASP A 49 -7.74 13.90 11.74
N VAL A 50 -7.50 13.45 12.99
CA VAL A 50 -6.20 12.99 13.46
C VAL A 50 -6.33 11.63 14.14
N ILE A 51 -5.48 10.69 13.76
CA ILE A 51 -5.28 9.43 14.49
C ILE A 51 -4.11 9.64 15.46
N GLU A 52 -4.37 9.50 16.75
CA GLU A 52 -3.33 9.61 17.77
C GLU A 52 -2.51 8.33 17.83
N TYR A 53 -1.18 8.48 17.84
CA TYR A 53 -0.21 7.40 18.00
C TYR A 53 0.63 7.64 19.26
N ILE A 54 0.98 6.55 19.94
CA ILE A 54 1.88 6.56 21.10
C ILE A 54 3.10 5.66 20.82
N PRO A 55 4.26 5.90 21.46
CA PRO A 55 5.42 5.05 21.30
C PRO A 55 5.10 3.59 21.64
N ARG A 56 5.61 2.66 20.82
CA ARG A 56 5.47 1.22 21.09
C ARG A 56 6.29 0.86 22.33
N CYS A 57 5.65 0.27 23.34
CA CYS A 57 6.29 -0.05 24.63
C CYS A 57 6.22 -1.54 25.02
N HIS A 58 5.58 -2.39 24.22
CA HIS A 58 5.43 -3.81 24.51
C HIS A 58 5.82 -4.68 23.29
N PRO A 59 6.15 -5.96 23.50
CA PRO A 59 6.27 -6.93 22.41
C PRO A 59 4.98 -6.99 21.58
N MET A 60 5.13 -7.15 20.27
CA MET A 60 4.01 -7.20 19.32
C MET A 60 3.80 -8.65 18.89
N ASN A 61 2.55 -9.10 18.88
CA ASN A 61 2.19 -10.32 18.17
C ASN A 61 1.76 -10.00 16.73
N TYR A 62 1.49 -11.04 15.93
CA TYR A 62 1.07 -10.87 14.54
C TYR A 62 -0.19 -9.99 14.40
N ARG A 63 -1.15 -10.11 15.33
CA ARG A 63 -2.41 -9.35 15.30
C ARG A 63 -2.16 -7.87 15.54
N ASP A 64 -1.28 -7.53 16.49
CA ASP A 64 -0.86 -6.16 16.74
C ASP A 64 -0.18 -5.55 15.51
N TRP A 65 0.69 -6.32 14.84
CA TRP A 65 1.35 -5.89 13.63
C TRP A 65 0.37 -5.65 12.47
N PHE A 66 -0.51 -6.60 12.18
CA PHE A 66 -1.50 -6.43 11.10
C PHE A 66 -2.45 -5.28 11.37
N TYR A 67 -2.89 -5.11 12.61
CA TYR A 67 -3.71 -3.96 13.00
C TYR A 67 -2.98 -2.64 12.79
N LEU A 68 -1.74 -2.53 13.26
CA LEU A 68 -0.91 -1.33 13.06
C LEU A 68 -0.72 -1.04 11.56
N VAL A 69 -0.43 -2.05 10.74
CA VAL A 69 -0.32 -1.91 9.29
C VAL A 69 -1.61 -1.38 8.68
N ALA A 70 -2.76 -1.96 9.05
CA ALA A 70 -4.04 -1.56 8.51
C ALA A 70 -4.40 -0.12 8.86
N VAL A 71 -4.22 0.29 10.12
CA VAL A 71 -4.53 1.66 10.59
C VAL A 71 -3.56 2.67 9.98
N SER A 72 -2.24 2.45 10.11
CA SER A 72 -1.23 3.40 9.61
C SER A 72 -1.26 3.56 8.09
N THR A 73 -1.50 2.47 7.36
CA THR A 73 -1.60 2.56 5.89
C THR A 73 -2.90 3.21 5.46
N SER A 74 -4.02 2.94 6.14
CA SER A 74 -5.29 3.64 5.85
C SER A 74 -5.20 5.14 6.15
N ASP A 75 -4.54 5.52 7.26
CA ASP A 75 -4.25 6.92 7.58
C ASP A 75 -3.30 7.58 6.57
N PHE A 76 -2.36 6.83 6.01
CA PHE A 76 -1.54 7.29 4.88
C PHE A 76 -2.38 7.53 3.61
N LEU A 77 -3.21 6.56 3.22
CA LEU A 77 -3.98 6.61 1.96
C LEU A 77 -4.96 7.78 1.91
N ARG A 78 -5.66 8.07 3.02
CA ARG A 78 -6.66 9.15 3.06
C ARG A 78 -6.08 10.55 2.83
N LYS A 79 -4.76 10.74 3.00
CA LYS A 79 -4.10 12.04 2.81
C LYS A 79 -3.96 12.44 1.35
N PHE A 80 -4.20 11.52 0.41
CA PHE A 80 -4.06 11.81 -1.02
C PHE A 80 -5.30 12.53 -1.59
N PRO A 81 -5.13 13.53 -2.50
CA PRO A 81 -6.24 14.31 -3.05
C PRO A 81 -7.41 13.53 -3.62
N PHE A 82 -7.15 12.51 -4.44
CA PHE A 82 -8.23 11.69 -5.00
C PHE A 82 -8.98 10.88 -3.95
N VAL A 83 -8.39 10.67 -2.76
CA VAL A 83 -9.06 10.00 -1.64
C VAL A 83 -9.84 11.02 -0.84
N TYR A 84 -9.22 12.04 -0.24
CA TYR A 84 -9.93 12.97 0.64
C TYR A 84 -11.03 13.78 -0.08
N GLN A 85 -10.92 14.01 -1.40
CA GLN A 85 -11.96 14.69 -2.19
C GLN A 85 -13.11 13.77 -2.59
N SER A 86 -12.96 12.46 -2.45
CA SER A 86 -14.02 11.48 -2.70
C SER A 86 -15.03 11.46 -1.55
N SER A 87 -16.23 10.94 -1.80
CA SER A 87 -17.24 10.75 -0.75
C SER A 87 -16.71 9.82 0.36
N SER A 88 -17.21 9.94 1.61
CA SER A 88 -16.77 9.05 2.70
C SER A 88 -17.00 7.56 2.40
N ARG A 89 -18.02 7.24 1.59
CA ARG A 89 -18.28 5.89 1.08
C ARG A 89 -17.15 5.43 0.14
N ASP A 90 -16.82 6.24 -0.86
CA ASP A 90 -15.74 5.93 -1.81
C ASP A 90 -14.39 5.85 -1.12
N GLN A 91 -14.10 6.77 -0.18
CA GLN A 91 -12.90 6.71 0.66
C GLN A 91 -12.78 5.37 1.38
N SER A 92 -13.88 4.89 1.94
CA SER A 92 -13.88 3.60 2.64
C SER A 92 -13.56 2.44 1.69
N PHE A 93 -14.12 2.43 0.48
CA PHE A 93 -13.80 1.42 -0.53
C PHE A 93 -12.34 1.51 -1.00
N ILE A 94 -11.83 2.72 -1.25
CA ILE A 94 -10.44 2.93 -1.68
C ILE A 94 -9.47 2.42 -0.61
N LEU A 95 -9.68 2.79 0.67
CA LEU A 95 -8.84 2.33 1.78
C LEU A 95 -8.92 0.80 1.91
N GLN A 96 -10.13 0.25 1.99
CA GLN A 96 -10.35 -1.18 2.19
C GLN A 96 -9.67 -2.03 1.11
N LYS A 97 -9.82 -1.66 -0.16
CA LYS A 97 -9.32 -2.45 -1.28
C LYS A 97 -7.82 -2.31 -1.51
N ASN A 98 -7.15 -1.32 -0.90
CA ASN A 98 -5.76 -1.00 -1.25
C ASN A 98 -4.75 -1.04 -0.11
N PHE A 99 -5.15 -0.92 1.16
CA PHE A 99 -4.16 -0.81 2.24
C PHE A 99 -3.20 -2.00 2.30
N VAL A 100 -3.68 -3.24 2.05
CA VAL A 100 -2.83 -4.45 2.06
C VAL A 100 -1.77 -4.39 0.96
N LYS A 101 -2.18 -4.05 -0.27
CA LYS A 101 -1.29 -3.96 -1.44
C LYS A 101 -0.23 -2.89 -1.22
N VAL A 102 -0.67 -1.72 -0.76
CA VAL A 102 0.20 -0.55 -0.50
C VAL A 102 1.18 -0.84 0.62
N ALA A 103 0.71 -1.38 1.75
CA ALA A 103 1.57 -1.78 2.86
C ALA A 103 2.62 -2.79 2.42
N SER A 104 2.19 -3.84 1.69
CA SER A 104 3.10 -4.88 1.22
C SER A 104 4.18 -4.35 0.28
N PHE A 105 3.82 -3.45 -0.65
CA PHE A 105 4.78 -2.84 -1.56
C PHE A 105 5.76 -1.90 -0.84
N CYS A 106 5.27 -1.11 0.12
CA CYS A 106 6.12 -0.29 0.97
C CYS A 106 7.14 -1.12 1.76
N GLU A 107 6.70 -2.22 2.40
CA GLU A 107 7.61 -3.09 3.14
C GLU A 107 8.61 -3.78 2.22
N ALA A 108 8.17 -4.25 1.05
CA ALA A 108 9.07 -4.86 0.08
C ALA A 108 10.17 -3.90 -0.36
N PHE A 109 9.82 -2.65 -0.64
CA PHE A 109 10.80 -1.63 -1.01
C PHE A 109 11.76 -1.32 0.14
N ARG A 110 11.26 -1.24 1.38
CA ARG A 110 12.12 -1.05 2.57
C ARG A 110 13.13 -2.19 2.73
N TYR A 111 12.70 -3.44 2.61
CA TYR A 111 13.60 -4.60 2.71
C TYR A 111 14.59 -4.66 1.55
N TYR A 112 14.16 -4.30 0.34
CA TYR A 112 15.05 -4.12 -0.81
C TYR A 112 16.17 -3.10 -0.51
N LEU A 113 15.84 -1.94 0.04
CA LEU A 113 16.83 -0.92 0.42
C LEU A 113 17.78 -1.40 1.54
N LEU A 114 17.31 -2.26 2.44
CA LEU A 114 18.12 -2.87 3.49
C LEU A 114 19.00 -4.03 2.99
N GLY A 115 18.89 -4.43 1.71
CA GLY A 115 19.60 -5.59 1.16
C GLY A 115 19.04 -6.94 1.63
N GLU A 116 17.87 -6.93 2.24
CA GLU A 116 17.16 -8.12 2.70
C GLU A 116 16.37 -8.76 1.56
N LYS A 117 16.07 -10.05 1.69
CA LYS A 117 15.40 -10.84 0.63
C LYS A 117 13.94 -11.13 0.88
N GLN A 118 13.46 -10.98 2.12
CA GLN A 118 12.13 -11.39 2.52
C GLN A 118 11.42 -10.36 3.36
N LEU A 119 10.10 -10.39 3.28
CA LEU A 119 9.22 -9.68 4.19
C LEU A 119 9.24 -10.33 5.58
N THR A 120 9.55 -9.53 6.59
CA THR A 120 9.36 -9.83 8.01
C THR A 120 8.60 -8.69 8.67
N PHE A 121 8.16 -8.87 9.91
CA PHE A 121 7.80 -7.73 10.74
C PHE A 121 9.06 -6.96 11.19
N PRO A 122 8.93 -5.70 11.64
CA PRO A 122 10.08 -4.87 12.01
C PRO A 122 10.93 -5.42 13.15
N ASP A 123 10.35 -6.25 14.02
CA ASP A 123 11.09 -6.96 15.08
C ASP A 123 11.79 -8.24 14.59
N GLY A 124 11.69 -8.56 13.30
CA GLY A 124 12.24 -9.75 12.66
C GLY A 124 11.32 -10.98 12.73
N SER A 125 10.17 -10.88 13.40
CA SER A 125 9.21 -12.00 13.44
C SER A 125 8.59 -12.27 12.07
N ASN A 126 8.16 -13.52 11.86
CA ASN A 126 7.62 -13.96 10.58
C ASN A 126 6.23 -13.35 10.33
N ILE A 127 5.98 -12.90 9.10
CA ILE A 127 4.65 -12.45 8.68
C ILE A 127 3.64 -13.60 8.54
N LEU A 128 4.15 -14.84 8.41
CA LEU A 128 3.34 -16.05 8.43
C LEU A 128 3.17 -16.51 9.88
N ILE A 129 1.92 -16.78 10.26
CA ILE A 129 1.51 -17.20 11.61
C ILE A 129 1.77 -18.70 11.81
N GLU A 130 1.53 -19.48 10.76
CA GLU A 130 1.78 -20.91 10.67
C GLU A 130 2.43 -21.26 9.33
N ASP A 131 3.26 -22.31 9.32
CA ASP A 131 3.92 -22.84 8.12
C ASP A 131 2.95 -23.68 7.27
N LEU A 132 1.96 -22.99 6.67
CA LEU A 132 0.92 -23.61 5.83
C LEU A 132 1.29 -23.50 4.35
N GLY A 133 1.85 -24.57 3.81
CA GLY A 133 2.24 -24.68 2.40
C GLY A 133 3.51 -23.89 2.07
N ILE A 134 4.65 -24.60 2.05
CA ILE A 134 5.99 -24.01 1.86
C ILE A 134 6.03 -23.08 0.63
N GLU A 135 5.52 -23.53 -0.52
CA GLU A 135 5.52 -22.72 -1.75
C GLU A 135 4.68 -21.44 -1.65
N LEU A 136 3.52 -21.49 -0.98
CA LEU A 136 2.68 -20.30 -0.81
C LEU A 136 3.37 -19.30 0.12
N GLY A 137 3.90 -19.79 1.25
CA GLY A 137 4.64 -18.98 2.20
C GLY A 137 5.89 -18.33 1.60
N GLU A 138 6.63 -19.06 0.74
CA GLU A 138 7.77 -18.50 0.01
C GLU A 138 7.33 -17.40 -0.96
N ARG A 139 6.27 -17.60 -1.73
CA ARG A 139 5.77 -16.55 -2.63
C ARG A 139 5.37 -15.29 -1.88
N ILE A 140 4.71 -15.43 -0.73
CA ILE A 140 4.35 -14.30 0.13
C ILE A 140 5.59 -13.58 0.66
N LYS A 141 6.60 -14.32 1.13
CA LYS A 141 7.80 -13.73 1.74
C LYS A 141 8.73 -13.06 0.74
N PHE A 142 8.95 -13.67 -0.44
CA PHE A 142 10.06 -13.29 -1.31
C PHE A 142 9.65 -12.52 -2.57
N ARG A 143 8.44 -12.72 -3.11
CA ARG A 143 8.08 -12.26 -4.48
C ARG A 143 8.27 -10.76 -4.67
N LEU A 144 7.74 -9.93 -3.76
CA LEU A 144 7.76 -8.48 -3.94
C LEU A 144 9.17 -7.91 -3.83
N VAL A 145 9.96 -8.38 -2.86
CA VAL A 145 11.35 -7.96 -2.68
C VAL A 145 12.19 -8.38 -3.89
N ALA A 146 11.99 -9.62 -4.37
CA ALA A 146 12.64 -10.11 -5.59
C ALA A 146 12.31 -9.24 -6.80
N LYS A 147 11.06 -8.77 -6.95
CA LYS A 147 10.69 -7.87 -8.06
C LYS A 147 11.35 -6.49 -7.94
N CYS A 148 11.49 -5.96 -6.72
CA CYS A 148 12.24 -4.72 -6.49
C CYS A 148 13.72 -4.88 -6.88
N CYS A 149 14.33 -6.02 -6.53
CA CYS A 149 15.71 -6.37 -6.91
C CYS A 149 15.88 -6.54 -8.42
N GLU A 150 14.99 -7.32 -9.06
CA GLU A 150 15.00 -7.60 -10.49
C GLU A 150 14.96 -6.31 -11.32
N LEU A 151 14.09 -5.38 -10.93
CA LEU A 151 13.92 -4.11 -11.62
C LEU A 151 14.89 -3.03 -11.12
N GLN A 152 15.61 -3.24 -10.01
CA GLN A 152 16.43 -2.20 -9.38
C GLN A 152 15.64 -0.89 -9.24
N ILE A 153 14.47 -0.96 -8.59
CA ILE A 153 13.54 0.16 -8.50
C ILE A 153 14.21 1.32 -7.77
N THR A 154 14.25 2.49 -8.40
CA THR A 154 14.75 3.74 -7.78
C THR A 154 13.71 4.33 -6.82
N ASN A 155 14.12 5.26 -5.96
CA ASN A 155 13.21 5.87 -4.98
C ASN A 155 12.06 6.61 -5.67
N GLU A 156 12.35 7.36 -6.73
CA GLU A 156 11.35 8.12 -7.50
C GLU A 156 10.35 7.20 -8.19
N GLU A 157 10.83 6.08 -8.76
CA GLU A 157 9.96 5.06 -9.36
C GLU A 157 9.07 4.40 -8.32
N PHE A 158 9.63 4.07 -7.15
CA PHE A 158 8.85 3.53 -6.04
C PHE A 158 7.72 4.47 -5.64
N LEU A 159 8.00 5.76 -5.43
CA LEU A 159 6.99 6.74 -5.02
C LEU A 159 5.86 6.88 -6.05
N LEU A 160 6.19 6.89 -7.34
CA LEU A 160 5.21 7.00 -8.42
C LEU A 160 4.41 5.70 -8.63
N LEU A 161 5.06 4.53 -8.50
CA LEU A 161 4.37 3.24 -8.52
C LEU A 161 3.45 3.08 -7.30
N LEU A 162 3.90 3.52 -6.12
CA LEU A 162 3.15 3.46 -4.88
C LEU A 162 1.77 4.13 -5.02
N VAL A 163 1.73 5.35 -5.57
CA VAL A 163 0.45 6.06 -5.80
C VAL A 163 -0.41 5.42 -6.88
N LEU A 164 0.20 4.85 -7.91
CA LEU A 164 -0.52 4.14 -8.97
C LEU A 164 -1.22 2.86 -8.48
N ILE A 165 -0.65 2.17 -7.48
CA ILE A 165 -1.24 0.94 -6.91
C ILE A 165 -2.65 1.19 -6.38
N PHE A 166 -2.91 2.36 -5.79
CA PHE A 166 -4.20 2.68 -5.16
C PHE A 166 -5.01 3.77 -5.87
N SER A 167 -4.53 4.30 -6.99
CA SER A 167 -5.33 5.15 -7.88
C SER A 167 -6.08 4.36 -8.97
N SER A 168 -6.08 3.02 -8.93
CA SER A 168 -6.74 2.20 -9.96
C SER A 168 -8.28 2.24 -9.85
N PRO A 169 -9.02 2.65 -10.90
CA PRO A 169 -10.47 2.73 -10.88
C PRO A 169 -11.17 1.36 -10.94
N ALA A 170 -10.44 0.24 -10.91
CA ALA A 170 -10.99 -1.12 -10.92
C ALA A 170 -11.61 -1.54 -9.57
N ILE A 171 -12.19 -0.60 -8.83
CA ILE A 171 -12.88 -0.86 -7.56
C ILE A 171 -14.38 -0.88 -7.85
N GLU A 172 -14.98 -2.05 -7.66
CA GLU A 172 -16.43 -2.22 -7.71
C GLU A 172 -17.13 -1.31 -6.68
N ASP A 173 -18.34 -0.86 -7.01
CA ASP A 173 -19.21 -0.02 -6.16
C ASP A 173 -18.75 1.42 -5.87
N LEU A 174 -17.70 1.91 -6.54
CA LEU A 174 -17.37 3.34 -6.53
C LEU A 174 -18.44 4.18 -7.24
N SER A 175 -18.68 5.37 -6.70
CA SER A 175 -19.51 6.38 -7.39
C SER A 175 -18.86 6.86 -8.69
N ASP A 176 -19.66 7.44 -9.59
CA ASP A 176 -19.13 8.07 -10.82
C ASP A 176 -18.08 9.14 -10.52
N THR A 177 -18.26 9.88 -9.42
CA THR A 177 -17.31 10.90 -8.98
C THR A 177 -16.00 10.27 -8.48
N GLY A 178 -16.09 9.21 -7.67
CA GLY A 178 -14.92 8.44 -7.22
C GLY A 178 -14.14 7.86 -8.39
N ASN A 179 -14.83 7.23 -9.35
CA ASN A 179 -14.22 6.71 -10.57
C ASN A 179 -13.52 7.80 -11.40
N LEU A 180 -14.16 8.98 -11.54
CA LEU A 180 -13.57 10.10 -12.25
C LEU A 180 -12.30 10.63 -11.56
N LEU A 181 -12.32 10.76 -10.23
CA LEU A 181 -11.16 11.18 -9.44
C LEU A 181 -10.00 10.19 -9.59
N LEU A 182 -10.26 8.89 -9.39
CA LEU A 182 -9.24 7.85 -9.52
C LEU A 182 -8.64 7.83 -10.93
N SER A 183 -9.48 7.83 -11.97
CA SER A 183 -9.03 7.81 -13.36
C SER A 183 -8.19 9.05 -13.71
N SER A 184 -8.57 10.23 -13.20
CA SER A 184 -7.84 11.48 -13.43
C SER A 184 -6.45 11.44 -12.78
N PHE A 185 -6.38 10.99 -11.53
CA PHE A 185 -5.10 10.88 -10.81
C PHE A 185 -4.24 9.71 -11.31
N GLN A 186 -4.82 8.59 -11.71
CA GLN A 186 -4.11 7.50 -12.36
C GLN A 186 -3.43 8.00 -13.65
N SER A 187 -4.15 8.74 -14.48
CA SER A 187 -3.61 9.31 -15.72
C SER A 187 -2.45 10.28 -15.44
N TYR A 188 -2.61 11.10 -14.41
CA TYR A 188 -1.58 12.04 -13.96
C TYR A 188 -0.31 11.36 -13.45
N TYR A 189 -0.45 10.37 -12.55
CA TYR A 189 0.70 9.64 -12.01
C TYR A 189 1.36 8.77 -13.07
N SER A 190 0.58 8.18 -13.98
CA SER A 190 1.12 7.40 -15.12
C SER A 190 1.94 8.29 -16.05
N SER A 191 1.43 9.48 -16.35
CA SER A 191 2.13 10.48 -17.16
C SER A 191 3.40 10.98 -16.47
N SER A 192 3.35 11.14 -15.14
CA SER A 192 4.50 11.54 -14.33
C SER A 192 5.58 10.45 -14.31
N LEU A 193 5.20 9.19 -14.16
CA LEU A 193 6.12 8.05 -14.23
C LEU A 193 6.75 7.94 -15.62
N LEU A 194 5.96 8.06 -16.69
CA LEU A 194 6.49 8.06 -18.05
C LEU A 194 7.46 9.22 -18.27
N LYS A 195 7.12 10.43 -17.82
CA LYS A 195 8.00 11.60 -17.90
C LYS A 195 9.31 11.38 -17.16
N TYR A 196 9.27 10.83 -15.94
CA TYR A 196 10.47 10.47 -15.20
C TYR A 196 11.33 9.48 -16.00
N CYS A 197 10.73 8.39 -16.51
CA CYS A 197 11.45 7.40 -17.29
C CYS A 197 12.10 8.00 -18.55
N MET A 198 11.40 8.89 -19.26
CA MET A 198 11.93 9.57 -20.45
C MET A 198 13.10 10.50 -20.13
N LEU A 199 13.08 11.18 -18.98
CA LEU A 199 14.15 12.09 -18.57
C LEU A 199 15.39 11.35 -18.07
N THR A 200 15.21 10.23 -17.37
CA THR A 200 16.29 9.47 -16.75
C THR A 200 16.94 8.46 -17.70
N PHE A 201 16.13 7.83 -18.58
CA PHE A 201 16.58 6.74 -19.45
C PHE A 201 16.50 7.07 -20.95
N TYR A 202 16.13 8.31 -21.31
CA TYR A 202 16.12 8.81 -22.69
C TYR A 202 15.33 7.89 -23.64
N GLN A 203 16.02 7.31 -24.63
CA GLN A 203 15.45 6.39 -25.62
C GLN A 203 14.90 5.10 -25.01
N ASP A 204 15.44 4.66 -23.87
CA ASP A 204 14.99 3.46 -23.15
C ASP A 204 13.84 3.77 -22.16
N GLY A 205 13.44 5.05 -22.04
CA GLY A 205 12.35 5.49 -21.17
C GLY A 205 11.04 4.70 -21.32
N PRO A 206 10.52 4.48 -22.55
CA PRO A 206 9.29 3.71 -22.74
C PRO A 206 9.44 2.23 -22.35
N ILE A 207 10.63 1.66 -22.57
CA ILE A 207 10.95 0.28 -22.18
C ILE A 207 10.98 0.19 -20.65
N ARG A 208 11.63 1.14 -19.97
CA ARG A 208 11.65 1.19 -18.50
C ARG A 208 10.25 1.34 -17.94
N PHE A 209 9.46 2.28 -18.47
CA PHE A 209 8.07 2.49 -18.07
C PHE A 209 7.27 1.19 -18.14
N THR A 210 7.35 0.48 -19.27
CA THR A 210 6.64 -0.80 -19.47
C THR A 210 7.06 -1.86 -18.46
N LYS A 211 8.37 -2.03 -18.22
CA LYS A 211 8.89 -2.96 -17.20
C LYS A 211 8.40 -2.65 -15.79
N LEU A 212 8.26 -1.37 -15.45
CA LEU A 212 7.73 -0.95 -14.14
C LEU A 212 6.24 -1.28 -13.99
N LEU A 213 5.45 -1.34 -15.08
CA LEU A 213 4.04 -1.73 -15.01
C LEU A 213 3.85 -3.19 -14.56
N ASP A 214 4.83 -4.06 -14.78
CA ASP A 214 4.79 -5.46 -14.29
C ASP A 214 4.68 -5.54 -12.76
N VAL A 215 5.07 -4.49 -12.03
CA VAL A 215 4.92 -4.40 -10.57
C VAL A 215 3.45 -4.54 -10.17
N PHE A 216 2.50 -3.99 -10.94
CA PHE A 216 1.08 -4.08 -10.59
C PHE A 216 0.57 -5.53 -10.62
N GLN A 217 1.00 -6.31 -11.60
CA GLN A 217 0.67 -7.74 -11.67
C GLN A 217 1.26 -8.49 -10.48
N VAL A 218 2.53 -8.23 -10.14
CA VAL A 218 3.23 -8.89 -9.03
C VAL A 218 2.61 -8.54 -7.67
N VAL A 219 2.20 -7.28 -7.48
CA VAL A 219 1.44 -6.83 -6.28
C VAL A 219 0.07 -7.49 -6.21
N GLY A 220 -0.64 -7.63 -7.34
CA GLY A 220 -1.91 -8.35 -7.39
C GLY A 220 -1.77 -9.83 -6.98
N GLN A 221 -0.79 -10.54 -7.55
CA GLN A 221 -0.50 -11.93 -7.21
C GLN A 221 -0.11 -12.11 -5.74
N HIS A 222 0.67 -11.17 -5.19
CA HIS A 222 1.02 -11.17 -3.76
C HIS A 222 -0.20 -11.03 -2.87
N TYR A 223 -1.10 -10.09 -3.21
CA TYR A 223 -2.36 -9.91 -2.49
C TYR A 223 -3.24 -11.16 -2.54
N GLU A 224 -3.38 -11.79 -3.71
CA GLU A 224 -4.15 -13.04 -3.84
C GLU A 224 -3.57 -14.18 -2.99
N ASP A 225 -2.25 -14.33 -2.98
CA ASP A 225 -1.59 -15.36 -2.17
C ASP A 225 -1.75 -15.09 -0.66
N LEU A 226 -1.61 -13.84 -0.21
CA LEU A 226 -1.92 -13.47 1.18
C LEU A 226 -3.39 -13.77 1.53
N ASN A 227 -4.33 -13.40 0.65
CA ASN A 227 -5.75 -13.64 0.84
C ASN A 227 -6.05 -15.14 0.97
N ARG A 228 -5.47 -15.98 0.09
CA ARG A 228 -5.58 -17.43 0.17
C ARG A 228 -5.01 -17.99 1.47
N TYR A 229 -3.86 -17.49 1.90
CA TYR A 229 -3.24 -17.89 3.16
C TYR A 229 -4.13 -17.59 4.37
N PHE A 230 -4.69 -16.38 4.46
CA PHE A 230 -5.56 -16.02 5.58
C PHE A 230 -6.92 -16.71 5.55
N VAL A 231 -7.50 -16.93 4.37
CA VAL A 231 -8.71 -17.77 4.25
C VAL A 231 -8.42 -19.19 4.73
N PHE A 232 -7.28 -19.76 4.36
CA PHE A 232 -6.89 -21.08 4.82
C PHE A 232 -6.72 -21.13 6.35
N LEU A 233 -5.99 -20.17 6.94
CA LEU A 233 -5.85 -20.03 8.39
C LEU A 233 -7.21 -19.94 9.11
N GLN A 234 -8.13 -19.14 8.59
CA GLN A 234 -9.48 -19.00 9.16
C GLN A 234 -10.26 -20.32 9.17
N LEU A 235 -10.01 -21.19 8.18
CA LEU A 235 -10.67 -22.50 8.08
C LEU A 235 -9.98 -23.58 8.90
N THR A 236 -8.65 -23.50 9.11
CA THR A 236 -7.88 -24.57 9.75
C THR A 236 -7.53 -24.30 11.21
N ASN A 237 -7.46 -23.04 11.63
CA ASN A 237 -7.14 -22.66 13.00
C ASN A 237 -8.34 -21.94 13.67
N PRO A 238 -9.09 -22.62 14.55
CA PRO A 238 -10.21 -22.02 15.28
C PRO A 238 -9.82 -20.87 16.22
N GLU A 239 -8.56 -20.78 16.64
CA GLU A 239 -8.04 -19.73 17.51
C GLU A 239 -7.54 -18.51 16.71
N PHE A 240 -7.44 -18.63 15.38
CA PHE A 240 -6.99 -17.53 14.53
C PHE A 240 -7.99 -16.38 14.57
N GLN A 241 -7.50 -15.19 14.93
CA GLN A 241 -8.29 -13.98 15.01
C GLN A 241 -7.52 -12.79 14.44
N LEU A 242 -8.25 -11.97 13.68
CA LEU A 242 -7.80 -10.68 13.20
C LEU A 242 -8.84 -9.62 13.54
N ASP A 243 -8.37 -8.38 13.74
CA ASP A 243 -9.24 -7.23 13.91
C ASP A 243 -10.06 -6.97 12.65
N ASP A 244 -11.29 -6.46 12.81
CA ASP A 244 -12.25 -6.30 11.72
C ASP A 244 -11.72 -5.46 10.55
N ILE A 245 -10.92 -4.43 10.84
CA ILE A 245 -10.27 -3.62 9.81
C ILE A 245 -9.33 -4.45 8.92
N VAL A 246 -8.62 -5.42 9.51
CA VAL A 246 -7.71 -6.31 8.80
C VAL A 246 -8.51 -7.31 7.96
N LYS A 247 -9.55 -7.91 8.55
CA LYS A 247 -10.45 -8.85 7.85
C LYS A 247 -11.05 -8.24 6.59
N LYS A 248 -11.51 -6.97 6.68
CA LYS A 248 -12.07 -6.23 5.54
C LYS A 248 -11.08 -6.06 4.38
N GLY A 249 -9.78 -5.99 4.68
CA GLY A 249 -8.74 -5.93 3.65
C GLY A 249 -8.46 -7.26 2.95
N PHE A 250 -8.73 -8.38 3.61
CA PHE A 250 -8.54 -9.75 3.08
C PHE A 250 -9.87 -10.44 2.71
N ASN A 251 -10.96 -9.68 2.58
CA ASN A 251 -12.32 -10.20 2.33
C ASN A 251 -12.67 -11.44 3.20
N LEU A 252 -12.22 -11.45 4.46
CA LEU A 252 -12.46 -12.55 5.40
C LEU A 252 -13.83 -12.39 6.08
N LEU A 253 -14.37 -13.52 6.56
CA LEU A 253 -15.60 -13.56 7.35
C LEU A 253 -15.40 -13.02 8.79
#